data_AF-A0A317YLK2-F1
#
_entry.id   AF-A0A317YLK2-F1
#
_cell.length_a   1.000
_cell.length_b   1.000
_cell.length_c   1.000
_cell.angle_alpha   90.00
_cell.angle_beta   90.00
_cell.angle_gamma   90.00
#
_symmetry.space_group_name_H-M   'P 1'
#
loop_
_entity.id
_entity.type
_entity.pdbx_description
1 polymer ?
#
loop_
_entity_poly.entity_id
_entity_poly.type
_entity_poly.pdbx_seq_one_letter_code
_entity_poly.pdbx_strand_id
1 'polypeptide(L)'
;FLLFGVLQGNSKTNYLYVIPIGIVWFCLYYIVFRFLITKFNFKTPGREDKDAAQQVEATERAQTIVAGLGGKDNIEIVDCCATRLRVTLHQNDKVDKVLLESTG
;
A
#
# COMPACT_ATOMS: atom_id res chain seq x y z
N PHE A 1 -14.41 -24.76 -16.84
CA PHE A 1 -15.23 -25.33 -15.76
C PHE A 1 -16.73 -25.31 -16.08
N LEU A 2 -17.29 -24.18 -16.53
CA LEU A 2 -18.73 -24.07 -16.81
C LEU A 2 -19.19 -24.92 -18.03
N LEU A 3 -18.46 -24.88 -19.14
CA LEU A 3 -18.89 -25.47 -20.42
C LEU A 3 -18.82 -27.01 -20.47
N PHE A 4 -17.80 -27.62 -19.82
CA PHE A 4 -17.62 -29.09 -19.76
C PHE A 4 -17.87 -29.69 -18.36
N GLY A 5 -18.20 -28.88 -17.35
CA GLY A 5 -18.41 -29.34 -15.97
C GLY A 5 -19.87 -29.26 -15.53
N VAL A 6 -20.45 -28.06 -15.58
CA VAL A 6 -21.83 -27.81 -15.11
C VAL A 6 -22.87 -28.19 -16.16
N LEU A 7 -22.62 -27.91 -17.45
CA LEU A 7 -23.55 -28.17 -18.55
C LEU A 7 -23.61 -29.65 -19.02
N GLN A 8 -22.65 -30.49 -18.62
CA GLN A 8 -22.57 -31.89 -19.05
C GLN A 8 -23.48 -32.84 -18.23
N GLY A 9 -24.24 -32.30 -17.27
CA GLY A 9 -25.22 -33.03 -16.46
C GLY A 9 -24.61 -33.78 -15.27
N ASN A 10 -25.38 -33.84 -14.16
CA ASN A 10 -24.96 -34.41 -12.87
C ASN A 10 -24.52 -35.89 -12.95
N SER A 11 -24.98 -36.63 -13.95
CA SER A 11 -24.75 -38.05 -14.14
C SER A 11 -23.34 -38.41 -14.64
N LYS A 12 -22.57 -37.47 -15.21
CA LYS A 12 -21.20 -37.74 -15.68
C LYS A 12 -20.09 -37.03 -14.90
N THR A 13 -20.39 -35.92 -14.23
CA THR A 13 -19.32 -35.06 -13.64
C THR A 13 -19.50 -34.78 -12.14
N ASN A 14 -20.61 -35.20 -11.52
CA ASN A 14 -20.93 -34.99 -10.10
C ASN A 14 -20.47 -33.61 -9.56
N TYR A 15 -20.89 -32.55 -10.27
CA TYR A 15 -20.43 -31.19 -9.99
C TYR A 15 -20.87 -30.71 -8.60
N LEU A 16 -21.86 -31.38 -7.99
CA LEU A 16 -22.31 -31.14 -6.62
C LEU A 16 -21.18 -31.33 -5.60
N TYR A 17 -20.18 -32.18 -5.83
CA TYR A 17 -19.01 -32.32 -4.95
C TYR A 17 -18.07 -31.11 -4.94
N VAL A 18 -18.19 -30.20 -5.91
CA VAL A 18 -17.36 -29.01 -5.99
C VAL A 18 -17.75 -28.00 -4.91
N ILE A 19 -19.02 -27.99 -4.50
CA ILE A 19 -19.51 -27.13 -3.43
C ILE A 19 -18.88 -27.52 -2.07
N PRO A 20 -18.95 -28.78 -1.59
CA PRO A 20 -18.31 -29.16 -0.34
C PRO A 20 -16.78 -29.08 -0.42
N ILE A 21 -16.16 -29.43 -1.55
CA ILE A 21 -14.69 -29.29 -1.70
C ILE A 21 -14.28 -27.81 -1.61
N GLY A 22 -15.08 -26.91 -2.19
CA GLY A 22 -14.86 -25.47 -2.16
C GLY A 22 -14.98 -24.90 -0.74
N ILE A 23 -15.96 -25.36 0.03
CA ILE A 23 -16.12 -24.97 1.45
C ILE A 23 -14.92 -25.43 2.27
N VAL A 24 -14.48 -26.68 2.09
CA VAL A 24 -13.30 -27.21 2.80
C VAL A 24 -12.05 -26.40 2.45
N TRP A 25 -11.83 -26.09 1.17
CA TRP A 25 -10.72 -25.25 0.73
C TRP A 25 -10.78 -23.82 1.28
N PHE A 26 -11.97 -23.22 1.31
CA PHE A 26 -12.17 -21.89 1.88
C PHE A 26 -11.78 -21.86 3.36
N CYS A 27 -12.26 -22.82 4.15
CA CYS A 27 -11.92 -22.94 5.56
C CYS A 27 -10.41 -23.18 5.76
N LEU A 28 -9.80 -24.06 4.95
CA LEU A 28 -8.37 -24.34 5.01
C LEU A 28 -7.54 -23.09 4.74
N TYR A 29 -7.81 -22.37 3.65
CA TYR A 29 -7.11 -21.13 3.34
C TYR A 29 -7.30 -20.10 4.44
N TYR A 30 -8.53 -19.88 4.92
CA TYR A 30 -8.80 -18.91 5.98
C TYR A 30 -7.95 -19.19 7.24
N ILE A 31 -7.92 -20.45 7.70
CA ILE A 31 -7.16 -20.84 8.89
C ILE A 31 -5.65 -20.69 8.66
N VAL A 32 -5.13 -21.14 7.52
CA VAL A 32 -3.69 -21.04 7.18
C VAL A 32 -3.26 -19.58 7.11
N PHE A 33 -3.97 -18.74 6.36
CA PHE A 33 -3.65 -17.31 6.25
C PHE A 33 -3.80 -16.60 7.60
N ARG A 34 -4.86 -16.90 8.38
CA ARG A 34 -5.04 -16.32 9.71
C ARG A 34 -3.91 -16.71 10.65
N PHE A 35 -3.46 -17.96 10.61
CA PHE A 35 -2.34 -18.45 11.40
C PHE A 35 -1.01 -17.80 10.98
N LEU A 36 -0.73 -17.69 9.68
CA LEU A 36 0.45 -17.00 9.16
C LEU A 36 0.48 -15.52 9.59
N ILE A 37 -0.64 -14.81 9.49
CA ILE A 37 -0.68 -13.39 9.86
C ILE A 37 -0.49 -13.19 11.36
N THR A 38 -1.11 -14.04 12.20
CA THR A 38 -1.05 -13.90 13.66
C THR A 38 0.26 -14.38 14.28
N LYS A 39 0.81 -15.51 13.79
CA LYS A 39 2.03 -16.13 14.35
C LYS A 39 3.30 -15.57 13.72
N PHE A 40 3.29 -15.30 12.42
CA PHE A 40 4.46 -14.86 11.66
C PHE A 40 4.51 -13.37 11.35
N ASN A 41 3.52 -12.57 11.80
CA ASN A 41 3.48 -11.11 11.58
C ASN A 41 3.81 -10.71 10.13
N PHE A 42 3.33 -11.48 9.15
CA PHE A 42 3.51 -11.10 7.74
C PHE A 42 2.89 -9.71 7.54
N LYS A 43 3.73 -8.75 7.15
CA LYS A 43 3.37 -7.36 6.84
C LYS A 43 2.42 -7.37 5.66
N THR A 44 1.14 -7.53 5.95
CA THR A 44 0.07 -7.32 4.98
C THR A 44 -0.01 -5.82 4.70
N PRO A 45 -0.21 -5.40 3.44
CA PRO A 45 -0.32 -3.98 3.10
C PRO A 45 -1.42 -3.32 3.96
N GLY A 46 -1.04 -2.33 4.77
CA GLY A 46 -1.91 -1.69 5.77
C GLY A 46 -1.61 -2.02 7.25
N ARG A 47 -0.74 -3.00 7.54
CA ARG A 47 -0.21 -3.30 8.88
C ARG A 47 1.27 -2.89 8.99
N GLU A 48 1.57 -1.71 8.46
CA GLU A 48 2.82 -1.02 8.71
C GLU A 48 2.64 -0.24 10.01
N ASP A 49 3.43 -0.54 11.03
CA ASP A 49 3.51 0.31 12.23
C ASP A 49 3.91 1.70 11.75
N LYS A 50 2.98 2.66 11.84
CA LYS A 50 3.33 4.06 11.74
C LYS A 50 4.27 4.36 12.91
N ASP A 51 5.37 5.03 12.58
CA ASP A 51 6.24 5.74 13.49
C ASP A 51 7.32 4.92 14.21
N ALA A 52 8.49 4.87 13.55
CA ALA A 52 9.67 5.41 14.20
C ALA A 52 10.13 6.59 13.35
N ALA A 53 9.87 7.82 13.81
CA ALA A 53 10.49 9.01 13.26
C ALA A 53 11.99 8.92 13.53
N GLN A 54 12.71 8.26 12.62
CA GLN A 54 14.15 8.22 12.62
C GLN A 54 14.60 9.65 12.34
N GLN A 55 15.30 10.28 13.29
CA GLN A 55 15.94 11.57 13.07
C GLN A 55 16.99 11.37 11.98
N VAL A 56 16.59 11.59 10.74
CA VAL A 56 17.50 11.65 9.61
C VAL A 56 18.17 13.01 9.67
N GLU A 57 19.49 13.02 9.78
CA GLU A 57 20.32 14.23 9.61
C GLU A 57 19.82 15.02 8.40
N ALA A 58 19.48 16.29 8.62
CA ALA A 58 18.92 17.15 7.59
C ALA A 58 19.97 17.36 6.49
N THR A 59 19.88 16.55 5.44
CA THR A 59 20.76 16.66 4.27
C THR A 59 20.59 18.05 3.66
N GLU A 60 21.67 18.65 3.16
CA GLU A 60 21.65 19.98 2.52
C GLU A 60 20.54 20.10 1.46
N ARG A 61 20.29 19.03 0.71
CA ARG A 61 19.15 18.91 -0.23
C ARG A 61 17.79 19.09 0.42
N ALA A 62 17.54 18.50 1.60
CA ALA A 62 16.28 18.63 2.30
C ALA A 62 16.04 20.08 2.77
N GLN A 63 17.10 20.78 3.18
CA GLN A 63 17.03 22.19 3.56
C GLN A 63 16.70 23.08 2.35
N THR A 64 17.34 22.81 1.21
CA THR A 64 17.06 23.50 -0.07
C THR A 64 15.64 23.25 -0.56
N ILE A 65 15.11 22.03 -0.41
CA ILE A 65 13.71 21.71 -0.76
C ILE A 65 12.74 22.45 0.17
N VAL A 66 12.98 22.49 1.48
CA VAL A 66 12.15 23.24 2.43
C VAL A 66 12.18 24.75 2.13
N ALA A 67 13.34 25.28 1.75
CA ALA A 67 13.47 26.68 1.33
C ALA A 67 12.67 26.94 0.03
N GLY A 68 12.79 26.07 -0.97
CA GLY A 68 12.08 26.19 -2.25
C GLY A 68 10.55 26.01 -2.15
N LEU A 69 10.05 25.35 -1.10
CA LEU A 69 8.61 25.22 -0.80
C LEU A 69 8.03 26.46 -0.08
N GLY A 70 8.83 27.51 0.15
CA GLY A 70 8.39 28.72 0.84
C GLY A 70 8.57 28.67 2.37
N GLY A 71 9.40 27.74 2.86
CA GLY A 71 9.74 27.58 4.27
C GLY A 71 8.82 26.61 5.02
N LYS A 72 9.25 26.22 6.23
CA LYS A 72 8.53 25.28 7.11
C LYS A 72 7.10 25.72 7.44
N ASP A 73 6.87 27.04 7.52
CA ASP A 73 5.58 27.62 7.90
C ASP A 73 4.54 27.56 6.75
N ASN A 74 4.97 27.24 5.53
CA ASN A 74 4.09 27.09 4.36
C ASN A 74 3.59 25.66 4.14
N ILE A 75 4.15 24.68 4.86
CA ILE A 75 3.91 23.25 4.65
C ILE A 75 2.85 22.77 5.65
N GLU A 76 1.71 22.30 5.16
CA GLU A 76 0.61 21.79 5.99
C GLU A 76 0.76 20.27 6.23
N ILE A 77 0.92 19.49 5.15
CA ILE A 77 1.01 18.03 5.20
C ILE A 77 2.09 17.55 4.23
N VAL A 78 2.93 16.62 4.69
CA VAL A 78 3.93 15.92 3.88
C VAL A 78 3.65 14.43 3.92
N ASP A 79 3.33 13.86 2.76
CA ASP A 79 3.15 12.43 2.57
C ASP A 79 4.25 11.87 1.65
N CYS A 80 4.81 10.72 2.00
CA CYS A 80 5.77 10.01 1.16
C CYS A 80 5.11 8.73 0.61
N CYS A 81 5.00 8.62 -0.71
CA CYS A 81 4.53 7.40 -1.37
C CYS A 81 5.63 6.85 -2.27
N ALA A 82 6.27 5.73 -1.89
CA ALA A 82 7.25 4.90 -2.62
C ALA A 82 8.36 5.63 -3.44
N THR A 83 7.99 6.44 -4.44
CA THR A 83 8.88 7.20 -5.34
C THR A 83 8.52 8.68 -5.46
N ARG A 84 7.48 9.15 -4.76
CA ARG A 84 6.95 10.52 -4.85
C ARG A 84 6.68 11.08 -3.46
N LEU A 85 7.15 12.30 -3.23
CA LEU A 85 6.76 13.13 -2.09
C LEU A 85 5.55 13.97 -2.51
N ARG A 86 4.46 13.95 -1.74
CA ARG A 86 3.29 14.82 -1.92
C ARG A 86 3.29 15.84 -0.78
N VAL A 87 3.19 17.11 -1.13
CA VAL A 87 3.21 18.21 -0.16
C VAL A 87 1.97 19.06 -0.36
N THR A 88 1.24 19.33 0.72
CA THR A 88 0.13 20.29 0.75
C THR A 88 0.65 21.59 1.34
N LEU A 89 0.45 22.70 0.62
CA LEU A 89 0.97 24.01 0.99
C LEU A 89 -0.17 25.00 1.25
N HIS A 90 0.04 25.92 2.18
CA HIS A 90 -0.90 27.01 2.44
C HIS A 90 -0.93 28.05 1.30
N GLN A 91 0.24 28.38 0.73
CA GLN A 91 0.38 29.37 -0.33
C GLN A 91 1.30 28.84 -1.45
N ASN A 92 0.74 28.67 -2.65
CA ASN A 92 1.49 28.19 -3.82
C ASN A 92 2.38 29.26 -4.47
N ASP A 93 2.12 30.55 -4.23
CA ASP A 93 2.84 31.65 -4.87
C ASP A 93 4.30 31.80 -4.39
N LYS A 94 4.63 31.19 -3.25
CA LYS A 94 5.97 31.23 -2.64
C LYS A 94 6.84 30.03 -3.04
N VAL A 95 6.40 29.24 -4.02
CA VAL A 95 7.10 28.01 -4.45
C VAL A 95 8.06 28.31 -5.59
N ASP A 96 9.35 28.12 -5.34
CA ASP A 96 10.41 28.30 -6.33
C ASP A 96 10.66 27.02 -7.13
N LYS A 97 9.92 26.86 -8.23
CA LYS A 97 10.01 25.67 -9.10
C LYS A 97 11.41 25.43 -9.67
N VAL A 98 12.12 26.50 -10.05
CA VAL A 98 13.48 26.42 -10.60
C VAL A 98 14.47 25.85 -9.58
N LEU A 99 14.33 26.25 -8.31
CA LEU A 99 15.19 25.80 -7.23
C LEU A 99 14.87 24.34 -6.87
N LEU A 100 13.60 23.94 -6.89
CA LEU A 100 13.17 22.56 -6.69
C LEU A 100 13.68 21.63 -7.80
N GLU A 101 13.63 22.05 -9.07
CA GLU A 101 14.18 21.31 -10.21
C GLU A 101 15.71 21.14 -10.12
N SER A 102 16.43 22.08 -9.51
CA SER A 102 17.89 21.98 -9.32
C SER A 102 18.32 20.91 -8.29
N THR A 103 17.40 20.48 -7.43
CA THR A 103 17.68 19.51 -6.36
C THR A 103 17.46 18.04 -6.77
N GLY A 104 16.93 17.80 -7.99
CA GLY A 104 16.46 16.52 -8.49
C GLY A 104 17.11 16.07 -9.78
#